data_AF-A0A2E5EM85-F1
#
_entry.id   AF-A0A2E5EM85-F1
#
_cell.length_a   1.000
_cell.length_b   1.000
_cell.length_c   1.000
_cell.angle_alpha   90.00
_cell.angle_beta   90.00
_cell.angle_gamma   90.00
#
_symmetry.space_group_name_H-M   'P 1'
#
loop_
_entity.id
_entity.type
_entity.pdbx_description
1 polymer ?
#
loop_
_entity_poly.entity_id
_entity_poly.type
_entity_poly.pdbx_seq_one_letter_code
_entity_poly.pdbx_strand_id
1 'polypeptide(L)'
;MRGLILSIKLFLCCSCGVSAGPAVVTVAEGNALKLADGVQLFNNRDYVAQDVPAAMKGLTFIQGPLSAGRITCQTDGDVFALTSVPGDKDSRAAELNRLGFERMSIPPFHLFKRPDPVEPRKGRIPVSLTDWNTECAVWRKGLVKGERIELSSETQYPQRPTSGPWCIFLAQLAGDGTRHRSPFDPPLAQNYTIAAEVPDAHRDFVHDPCLCVLPNGTLIAGSPIWGRANRGFSPDKLSGGPKFLQLTRSRDGGRTWQRLPDLMYAECTLFALKGALYMFTQKQQHRDVYIMRSRNEGETWEGPVKVLEGRFWNCQTSFVIRDNTLYWAMDESFRGILAVAADLNKDLLSPDTWRRSEVVYTPGVPRNLSPRLQPEKHDGLLESNVMQIGDELIAACRVNPHGLGHKFASNVTALFKIRDEDGRLSIEFENYYPWPGAYTKFCVVYDERTRLFWLAANQSMGYDRARFGIGDAATSRRALMLHFSNDGLSWLPGGCIALAPTSTQSFMYPSMKIDGDDLVILSRTGKHSDHHHDADLSTFHRVRNFRDLAWH
;
A
#
# COMPACT_ATOMS: atom_id res chain seq x y z
N MET A 1 -27.00 35.84 -17.40
CA MET A 1 -26.34 34.66 -16.78
C MET A 1 -25.33 33.92 -17.69
N ARG A 2 -24.78 34.56 -18.73
CA ARG A 2 -23.61 34.10 -19.52
C ARG A 2 -22.45 35.11 -19.53
N GLY A 3 -22.50 36.14 -18.68
CA GLY A 3 -21.55 37.25 -18.64
C GLY A 3 -20.73 37.38 -17.35
N LEU A 4 -20.73 36.38 -16.47
CA LEU A 4 -20.04 36.43 -15.17
C LEU A 4 -18.95 35.35 -14.98
N ILE A 5 -18.81 34.42 -15.93
CA ILE A 5 -17.80 33.34 -15.91
C ILE A 5 -16.54 33.72 -16.74
N LEU A 6 -16.65 34.72 -17.63
CA LEU A 6 -15.52 35.20 -18.44
C LEU A 6 -14.54 36.10 -17.66
N SER A 7 -14.91 36.52 -16.45
CA SER A 7 -14.24 37.63 -15.80
C SER A 7 -13.00 37.28 -14.98
N ILE A 8 -12.56 36.01 -14.82
CA ILE A 8 -11.26 35.70 -14.17
C ILE A 8 -10.18 35.16 -15.11
N LYS A 9 -10.54 34.57 -16.27
CA LYS A 9 -9.55 34.50 -17.36
C LYS A 9 -9.11 35.90 -17.79
N LEU A 10 -9.98 36.91 -17.63
CA LEU A 10 -9.66 38.32 -17.87
C LEU A 10 -9.30 39.15 -16.61
N PHE A 11 -9.78 38.89 -15.39
CA PHE A 11 -9.36 39.70 -14.21
C PHE A 11 -7.95 39.37 -13.75
N LEU A 12 -7.49 38.13 -13.90
CA LEU A 12 -6.06 37.84 -13.75
C LEU A 12 -5.24 38.50 -14.86
N CYS A 13 -5.85 39.02 -15.94
CA CYS A 13 -5.18 39.64 -17.07
C CYS A 13 -5.25 41.19 -17.05
N CYS A 14 -6.34 41.80 -16.58
CA CYS A 14 -6.62 43.23 -16.81
C CYS A 14 -6.34 44.19 -15.65
N SER A 15 -6.04 43.73 -14.43
CA SER A 15 -5.67 44.65 -13.32
C SER A 15 -4.18 44.62 -12.93
N CYS A 16 -3.35 43.85 -13.64
CA CYS A 16 -2.01 43.47 -13.14
C CYS A 16 -0.92 43.29 -14.21
N GLY A 17 -1.10 43.78 -15.44
CA GLY A 17 -0.04 43.76 -16.47
C GLY A 17 0.47 42.36 -16.80
N VAL A 18 -0.44 41.42 -17.09
CA VAL A 18 -0.08 40.03 -17.43
C VAL A 18 0.24 39.91 -18.91
N SER A 19 1.48 39.56 -19.23
CA SER A 19 1.93 39.25 -20.59
C SER A 19 2.24 37.76 -20.81
N ALA A 20 2.27 36.93 -19.76
CA ALA A 20 2.64 35.52 -19.85
C ALA A 20 1.54 34.61 -19.27
N GLY A 21 1.33 33.43 -19.88
CA GLY A 21 0.41 32.41 -19.37
C GLY A 21 0.87 31.79 -18.05
N PRO A 22 0.11 30.84 -17.45
CA PRO A 22 0.56 30.15 -16.25
C PRO A 22 1.86 29.38 -16.53
N ALA A 23 2.81 29.45 -15.61
CA ALA A 23 4.03 28.67 -15.67
C ALA A 23 3.68 27.18 -15.72
N VAL A 24 4.34 26.46 -16.62
CA VAL A 24 4.34 25.01 -16.62
C VAL A 24 5.51 24.57 -15.75
N VAL A 25 5.25 23.79 -14.70
CA VAL A 25 6.27 23.39 -13.73
C VAL A 25 6.36 21.87 -13.60
N THR A 26 7.53 21.37 -13.23
CA THR A 26 7.69 20.04 -12.63
C THR A 26 7.83 20.20 -11.12
N VAL A 27 7.25 19.27 -10.36
CA VAL A 27 7.43 19.26 -8.90
C VAL A 27 8.25 18.05 -8.47
N ALA A 28 9.04 18.20 -7.42
CA ALA A 28 9.83 17.09 -6.88
C ALA A 28 8.91 16.08 -6.19
N GLU A 29 8.02 16.56 -5.31
CA GLU A 29 7.10 15.73 -4.53
C GLU A 29 5.66 16.26 -4.68
N GLY A 30 4.67 15.36 -4.66
CA GLY A 30 3.24 15.72 -4.61
C GLY A 30 2.45 15.49 -5.90
N ASN A 31 1.11 15.65 -5.78
CA ASN A 31 0.13 15.46 -6.86
C ASN A 31 -0.39 16.80 -7.37
N ALA A 32 -0.84 16.87 -8.62
CA ALA A 32 -1.68 17.99 -9.08
C ALA A 32 -3.15 17.68 -8.88
N LEU A 33 -3.85 18.58 -8.20
CA LEU A 33 -5.29 18.50 -8.02
C LEU A 33 -5.94 19.81 -8.47
N LYS A 34 -7.25 19.76 -8.70
CA LYS A 34 -8.06 20.95 -8.98
C LYS A 34 -8.50 21.56 -7.67
N LEU A 35 -8.25 22.86 -7.51
CA LEU A 35 -8.66 23.59 -6.32
C LEU A 35 -10.19 23.75 -6.32
N ALA A 36 -10.84 23.20 -5.32
CA ALA A 36 -12.28 23.29 -5.12
C ALA A 36 -12.60 23.07 -3.63
N ASP A 37 -13.80 23.47 -3.21
CA ASP A 37 -14.27 23.20 -1.86
C ASP A 37 -14.29 21.68 -1.60
N GLY A 38 -13.90 21.27 -0.39
CA GLY A 38 -13.84 19.87 0.01
C GLY A 38 -12.54 19.14 -0.39
N VAL A 39 -11.65 19.78 -1.16
CA VAL A 39 -10.36 19.17 -1.53
C VAL A 39 -9.34 19.30 -0.40
N GLN A 40 -8.61 18.21 -0.13
CA GLN A 40 -7.52 18.22 0.83
C GLN A 40 -6.28 18.93 0.26
N LEU A 41 -5.75 19.93 0.97
CA LEU A 41 -4.71 20.83 0.46
C LEU A 41 -3.28 20.29 0.64
N PHE A 42 -3.04 19.44 1.64
CA PHE A 42 -1.72 18.86 1.92
C PHE A 42 -1.81 17.33 2.04
N ASN A 43 -0.76 16.61 1.67
CA ASN A 43 -0.75 15.13 1.74
C ASN A 43 -0.54 14.59 3.17
N ASN A 44 -0.04 15.43 4.09
CA ASN A 44 0.35 15.07 5.46
C ASN A 44 -0.43 15.83 6.56
N ARG A 45 -1.51 16.54 6.20
CA ARG A 45 -2.40 17.28 7.13
C ARG A 45 -3.86 17.20 6.69
N ASP A 46 -4.80 17.34 7.61
CA ASP A 46 -6.25 17.29 7.30
C ASP A 46 -6.86 18.65 6.92
N TYR A 47 -6.09 19.54 6.28
CA TYR A 47 -6.58 20.86 5.86
C TYR A 47 -7.39 20.68 4.60
N VAL A 48 -8.67 21.02 4.69
CA VAL A 48 -9.63 20.93 3.60
C VAL A 48 -9.98 22.33 3.16
N ALA A 49 -9.99 22.55 1.85
CA ALA A 49 -10.38 23.83 1.27
C ALA A 49 -11.88 24.09 1.50
N GLN A 50 -12.21 25.29 1.97
CA GLN A 50 -13.58 25.83 2.05
C GLN A 50 -13.55 27.28 1.59
N ASP A 51 -14.68 27.76 1.05
CA ASP A 51 -14.86 29.12 0.57
C ASP A 51 -13.80 29.53 -0.46
N VAL A 52 -13.40 28.58 -1.32
CA VAL A 52 -12.43 28.83 -2.38
C VAL A 52 -12.96 29.97 -3.26
N PRO A 53 -12.22 31.08 -3.41
CA PRO A 53 -12.66 32.19 -4.23
C PRO A 53 -13.02 31.72 -5.64
N ALA A 54 -14.14 32.19 -6.18
CA ALA A 54 -14.62 31.78 -7.51
C ALA A 54 -13.54 31.94 -8.60
N ALA A 55 -12.63 32.90 -8.41
CA ALA A 55 -11.46 33.16 -9.24
C ALA A 55 -10.44 32.01 -9.30
N MET A 56 -10.31 31.25 -8.22
CA MET A 56 -9.29 30.21 -8.09
C MET A 56 -9.86 28.81 -8.26
N LYS A 57 -11.18 28.67 -8.24
CA LYS A 57 -11.87 27.38 -8.37
C LYS A 57 -11.56 26.77 -9.74
N GLY A 58 -11.04 25.54 -9.74
CA GLY A 58 -10.61 24.81 -10.94
C GLY A 58 -9.17 25.08 -11.38
N LEU A 59 -8.43 25.97 -10.72
CA LEU A 59 -6.99 26.08 -10.93
C LEU A 59 -6.27 24.82 -10.44
N THR A 60 -5.19 24.46 -11.11
CA THR A 60 -4.33 23.37 -10.67
C THR A 60 -3.47 23.84 -9.51
N PHE A 61 -3.50 23.11 -8.40
CA PHE A 61 -2.58 23.31 -7.28
C PHE A 61 -1.73 22.07 -7.05
N ILE A 62 -0.58 22.28 -6.44
CA ILE A 62 0.38 21.24 -6.09
C ILE A 62 0.12 20.79 -4.66
N GLN A 63 -0.37 19.55 -4.50
CA GLN A 63 -0.61 18.92 -3.21
C GLN A 63 0.67 18.24 -2.70
N GLY A 64 1.40 18.93 -1.83
CA GLY A 64 2.61 18.45 -1.15
C GLY A 64 2.46 18.38 0.38
N PRO A 65 3.56 18.18 1.12
CA PRO A 65 3.57 18.36 2.57
C PRO A 65 3.40 19.84 2.96
N LEU A 66 2.87 20.13 4.16
CA LEU A 66 2.55 21.49 4.64
C LEU A 66 3.66 22.55 4.44
N SER A 67 4.91 22.19 4.74
CA SER A 67 6.04 23.13 4.84
C SER A 67 6.99 23.09 3.65
N ALA A 68 6.94 22.05 2.80
CA ALA A 68 7.90 21.91 1.70
C ALA A 68 7.21 22.12 0.36
N GLY A 69 7.85 22.92 -0.50
CA GLY A 69 7.43 23.09 -1.87
C GLY A 69 8.65 23.28 -2.76
N ARG A 70 8.87 22.37 -3.70
CA ARG A 70 9.93 22.45 -4.70
C ARG A 70 9.34 22.34 -6.10
N ILE A 71 9.42 23.43 -6.84
CA ILE A 71 8.95 23.52 -8.23
C ILE A 71 10.09 23.97 -9.13
N THR A 72 10.13 23.42 -10.35
CA THR A 72 11.06 23.83 -11.40
C THR A 72 10.26 24.25 -12.62
N CYS A 73 10.48 25.47 -13.10
CA CYS A 73 9.82 26.01 -14.27
C CYS A 73 10.29 25.29 -15.56
N GLN A 74 9.35 24.85 -16.38
CA GLN A 74 9.60 24.21 -17.68
C GLN A 74 9.32 25.15 -18.85
N THR A 75 8.37 26.07 -18.67
CA THR A 75 8.07 27.13 -19.63
C THR A 75 7.83 28.43 -18.88
N ASP A 76 8.35 29.52 -19.42
CA ASP A 76 8.15 30.86 -18.89
C ASP A 76 6.66 31.13 -18.62
N GLY A 77 6.37 31.74 -17.47
CA GLY A 77 5.01 32.03 -17.07
C GLY A 77 4.86 32.38 -15.60
N ASP A 78 3.63 32.61 -15.18
CA ASP A 78 3.33 32.99 -13.80
C ASP A 78 3.07 31.76 -12.90
N VAL A 79 3.71 31.75 -11.73
CA VAL A 79 3.31 30.89 -10.61
C VAL A 79 2.63 31.74 -9.55
N PHE A 80 1.57 31.19 -8.95
CA PHE A 80 0.93 31.80 -7.78
C PHE A 80 1.22 31.00 -6.53
N ALA A 81 1.31 31.68 -5.40
CA ALA A 81 1.47 31.10 -4.08
C ALA A 81 0.40 31.63 -3.13
N LEU A 82 -0.17 30.74 -2.31
CA LEU A 82 -1.06 31.09 -1.21
C LEU A 82 -0.37 30.76 0.10
N THR A 83 -0.41 31.71 1.03
CA THR A 83 0.02 31.55 2.42
C THR A 83 -0.80 32.49 3.29
N SER A 84 -0.68 32.40 4.61
CA SER A 84 -1.35 33.36 5.49
C SER A 84 -0.83 34.78 5.31
N VAL A 85 -1.63 35.78 5.66
CA VAL A 85 -1.28 37.20 5.51
C VAL A 85 0.04 37.55 6.21
N PRO A 86 0.81 38.53 5.69
CA PRO A 86 2.02 39.00 6.36
C PRO A 86 1.79 39.34 7.84
N GLY A 87 2.66 38.85 8.72
CA GLY A 87 2.56 39.06 10.18
C GLY A 87 1.88 37.93 10.94
N ASP A 88 1.20 37.00 10.25
CA ASP A 88 0.72 35.76 10.84
C ASP A 88 1.88 34.78 11.11
N LYS A 89 1.78 34.01 12.21
CA LYS A 89 2.83 33.09 12.67
C LYS A 89 3.14 31.96 11.68
N ASP A 90 2.16 31.58 10.86
CA ASP A 90 2.26 30.51 9.88
C ASP A 90 2.48 31.06 8.45
N SER A 91 2.83 32.35 8.33
CA SER A 91 3.01 33.01 7.03
C SER A 91 4.39 32.73 6.44
N ARG A 92 4.40 32.42 5.15
CA ARG A 92 5.61 32.37 4.31
C ARG A 92 5.86 33.68 3.57
N ALA A 93 5.13 34.76 3.87
CA ALA A 93 5.23 36.05 3.15
C ALA A 93 6.67 36.60 3.05
N ALA A 94 7.45 36.55 4.13
CA ALA A 94 8.83 37.02 4.12
C ALA A 94 9.75 36.17 3.22
N GLU A 95 9.50 34.87 3.16
CA GLU A 95 10.24 33.96 2.28
C GLU A 95 9.84 34.13 0.82
N LEU A 96 8.54 34.26 0.54
CA LEU A 96 8.02 34.56 -0.80
C LEU A 96 8.58 35.89 -1.34
N ASN A 97 8.59 36.95 -0.52
CA ASN A 97 9.23 38.22 -0.88
C ASN A 97 10.72 38.05 -1.23
N ARG A 98 11.49 37.31 -0.41
CA ARG A 98 12.92 37.04 -0.70
C ARG A 98 13.11 36.24 -1.98
N LEU A 99 12.16 35.38 -2.31
CA LEU A 99 12.14 34.61 -3.54
C LEU A 99 11.63 35.43 -4.73
N GLY A 100 11.30 36.71 -4.58
CA GLY A 100 10.86 37.59 -5.66
C GLY A 100 9.38 37.46 -6.03
N PHE A 101 8.55 36.96 -5.12
CA PHE A 101 7.10 37.03 -5.28
C PHE A 101 6.56 38.38 -4.84
N GLU A 102 5.56 38.86 -5.57
CA GLU A 102 4.83 40.08 -5.28
C GLU A 102 3.44 39.74 -4.75
N ARG A 103 3.01 40.42 -3.69
CA ARG A 103 1.65 40.26 -3.14
C ARG A 103 0.64 40.86 -4.11
N MET A 104 -0.38 40.08 -4.46
CA MET A 104 -1.46 40.55 -5.30
C MET A 104 -2.47 41.40 -4.51
N SER A 105 -3.09 42.37 -5.18
CA SER A 105 -4.18 43.20 -4.64
C SER A 105 -5.53 42.44 -4.58
N ILE A 106 -5.51 41.24 -4.03
CA ILE A 106 -6.70 40.42 -3.77
C ILE A 106 -7.05 40.57 -2.28
N PRO A 107 -8.31 40.91 -1.92
CA PRO A 107 -8.72 40.96 -0.52
C PRO A 107 -8.41 39.64 0.19
N PRO A 108 -7.92 39.67 1.45
CA PRO A 108 -7.69 38.44 2.19
C PRO A 108 -8.97 37.61 2.32
N PHE A 109 -8.81 36.29 2.36
CA PHE A 109 -9.92 35.35 2.44
C PHE A 109 -9.54 34.15 3.31
N HIS A 110 -10.55 33.45 3.83
CA HIS A 110 -10.35 32.22 4.57
C HIS A 110 -10.42 31.04 3.59
N LEU A 111 -9.42 30.15 3.66
CA LEU A 111 -9.33 29.00 2.75
C LEU A 111 -9.62 27.67 3.46
N PHE A 112 -9.54 27.63 4.79
CA PHE A 112 -9.62 26.39 5.53
C PHE A 112 -11.00 26.15 6.11
N LYS A 113 -11.52 24.94 5.90
CA LYS A 113 -12.77 24.50 6.52
C LYS A 113 -12.62 24.54 8.03
N ARG A 114 -13.59 25.14 8.74
CA ARG A 114 -13.69 24.95 10.19
C ARG A 114 -13.84 23.46 10.45
N PRO A 115 -12.99 22.85 11.29
CA PRO A 115 -13.13 21.44 11.58
C PRO A 115 -14.49 21.20 12.24
N ASP A 116 -15.26 20.26 11.71
CA ASP A 116 -16.31 19.63 12.50
C ASP A 116 -15.63 19.01 13.74
N PRO A 117 -16.31 18.79 14.88
CA PRO A 117 -15.79 17.95 15.94
C PRO A 117 -15.66 16.51 15.41
N VAL A 118 -14.59 16.26 14.67
CA VAL A 118 -14.23 14.96 14.12
C VAL A 118 -13.26 14.34 15.12
N GLU A 119 -13.47 13.07 15.46
CA GLU A 119 -12.42 12.30 16.13
C GLU A 119 -11.13 12.41 15.29
N PRO A 120 -10.01 12.88 15.86
CA PRO A 120 -8.80 13.09 15.10
C PRO A 120 -8.43 11.79 14.38
N ARG A 121 -8.35 11.84 13.03
CA ARG A 121 -7.86 10.72 12.24
C ARG A 121 -6.42 10.45 12.67
N LYS A 122 -6.20 9.37 13.42
CA LYS A 122 -4.90 9.07 14.00
C LYS A 122 -3.77 9.25 12.95
N GLY A 123 -2.71 9.97 13.32
CA GLY A 123 -1.51 10.19 12.48
C GLY A 123 -1.53 11.35 11.51
N ARG A 124 -2.64 12.07 11.35
CA ARG A 124 -2.66 13.38 10.69
C ARG A 124 -2.85 14.45 11.74
N ILE A 125 -2.18 15.58 11.55
CA ILE A 125 -2.36 16.73 12.44
C ILE A 125 -3.68 17.40 12.01
N PRO A 126 -4.69 17.46 12.89
CA PRO A 126 -5.95 18.13 12.60
C PRO A 126 -5.71 19.63 12.38
N VAL A 127 -6.62 20.27 11.67
CA VAL A 127 -6.61 21.73 11.52
C VAL A 127 -6.63 22.36 12.91
N SER A 128 -5.64 23.20 13.23
CA SER A 128 -5.66 23.93 14.49
C SER A 128 -6.87 24.87 14.53
N LEU A 129 -7.48 25.03 15.71
CA LEU A 129 -8.51 26.03 15.95
C LEU A 129 -8.00 27.48 15.77
N THR A 130 -6.71 27.70 15.58
CA THR A 130 -6.20 29.02 15.15
C THR A 130 -6.24 29.19 13.64
N ASP A 131 -6.09 28.09 12.90
CA ASP A 131 -5.77 28.14 11.47
C ASP A 131 -7.01 28.36 10.60
N TRP A 132 -8.20 27.98 11.09
CA TRP A 132 -9.46 28.26 10.38
C TRP A 132 -9.80 29.76 10.28
N ASN A 133 -9.29 30.57 11.23
CA ASN A 133 -9.44 32.02 11.24
C ASN A 133 -8.30 32.74 10.51
N THR A 134 -7.40 31.99 9.88
CA THR A 134 -6.26 32.57 9.20
C THR A 134 -6.67 33.12 7.85
N GLU A 135 -6.54 34.44 7.72
CA GLU A 135 -6.67 35.11 6.44
C GLU A 135 -5.48 34.77 5.54
N CYS A 136 -5.78 34.46 4.28
CA CYS A 136 -4.83 34.07 3.26
C CYS A 136 -4.56 35.23 2.30
N ALA A 137 -3.32 35.33 1.82
CA ALA A 137 -2.91 36.25 0.78
C ALA A 137 -2.39 35.50 -0.44
N VAL A 138 -2.55 36.12 -1.62
CA VAL A 138 -2.09 35.58 -2.90
C VAL A 138 -0.83 36.32 -3.32
N TRP A 139 0.12 35.55 -3.82
CA TRP A 139 1.41 36.02 -4.27
C TRP A 139 1.64 35.54 -5.69
N ARG A 140 2.37 36.34 -6.49
CA ARG A 140 2.69 36.04 -7.88
C ARG A 140 4.19 36.16 -8.10
N LYS A 141 4.75 35.27 -8.91
CA LYS A 141 6.08 35.45 -9.48
C LYS A 141 6.08 34.99 -10.94
N GLY A 142 6.64 35.80 -11.82
CA GLY A 142 7.02 35.36 -13.15
C GLY A 142 8.27 34.47 -13.05
N LEU A 143 8.17 33.23 -13.53
CA LEU A 143 9.29 32.31 -13.61
C LEU A 143 9.80 32.21 -15.05
N VAL A 144 11.10 32.08 -15.20
CA VAL A 144 11.73 31.70 -16.47
C VAL A 144 12.08 30.21 -16.48
N LYS A 145 12.13 29.59 -17.67
CA LYS A 145 12.47 28.17 -17.81
C LYS A 145 13.78 27.82 -17.10
N GLY A 146 13.74 26.74 -16.32
CA GLY A 146 14.86 26.26 -15.51
C GLY A 146 14.95 26.90 -14.11
N GLU A 147 14.22 27.99 -13.86
CA GLU A 147 14.16 28.62 -12.54
C GLU A 147 13.50 27.69 -11.51
N ARG A 148 14.09 27.65 -10.30
CA ARG A 148 13.67 26.77 -9.21
C ARG A 148 13.17 27.61 -8.04
N ILE A 149 12.03 27.23 -7.49
CA ILE A 149 11.53 27.74 -6.22
C ILE A 149 11.60 26.60 -5.21
N GLU A 150 12.25 26.87 -4.09
CA GLU A 150 12.40 25.92 -2.99
C GLU A 150 12.04 26.60 -1.68
N LEU A 151 11.06 26.02 -0.97
CA LEU A 151 10.71 26.37 0.40
C LEU A 151 11.26 25.30 1.34
N SER A 152 11.83 25.74 2.46
CA SER A 152 12.47 24.86 3.45
C SER A 152 11.49 23.90 4.13
N SER A 153 11.88 22.62 4.24
CA SER A 153 11.08 21.54 4.86
C SER A 153 11.20 21.47 6.38
N GLU A 154 10.17 20.93 7.04
CA GLU A 154 10.12 20.67 8.51
C GLU A 154 11.16 19.67 9.04
N THR A 155 11.91 18.96 8.20
CA THR A 155 12.91 17.96 8.62
C THR A 155 14.10 18.53 9.40
N GLN A 156 14.17 19.85 9.58
CA GLN A 156 15.15 20.54 10.42
C GLN A 156 14.66 20.78 11.87
N TYR A 157 13.42 20.44 12.22
CA TYR A 157 12.87 20.69 13.57
C TYR A 157 12.77 19.41 14.41
N PRO A 158 13.41 19.35 15.61
CA PRO A 158 13.43 18.17 16.47
C PRO A 158 12.08 17.85 17.16
N GLN A 159 11.11 18.76 17.14
CA GLN A 159 9.72 18.50 17.53
C GLN A 159 8.77 18.86 16.39
N ARG A 160 7.78 17.99 16.11
CA ARG A 160 6.74 18.23 15.11
C ARG A 160 5.79 19.31 15.61
N PRO A 161 5.77 20.52 15.04
CA PRO A 161 4.89 21.56 15.52
C PRO A 161 3.43 21.28 15.12
N THR A 162 2.48 21.70 15.96
CA THR A 162 1.04 21.52 15.74
C THR A 162 0.48 22.46 14.66
N SER A 163 1.15 23.58 14.38
CA SER A 163 0.99 24.46 13.21
C SER A 163 2.38 24.91 12.75
N GLY A 164 2.57 25.18 11.45
CA GLY A 164 3.86 25.64 10.91
C GLY A 164 3.67 26.40 9.61
N PRO A 165 4.68 27.17 9.17
CA PRO A 165 4.51 28.07 8.06
C PRO A 165 4.28 27.30 6.76
N TRP A 166 3.18 27.62 6.07
CA TRP A 166 2.67 26.83 4.95
C TRP A 166 2.59 27.64 3.65
N CYS A 167 2.62 26.94 2.53
CA CYS A 167 2.44 27.54 1.21
C CYS A 167 1.78 26.54 0.24
N ILE A 168 0.85 27.04 -0.58
CA ILE A 168 0.23 26.28 -1.67
C ILE A 168 0.61 26.94 -2.99
N PHE A 169 1.22 26.19 -3.91
CA PHE A 169 1.52 26.70 -5.25
C PHE A 169 0.39 26.36 -6.23
N LEU A 170 -0.02 27.35 -7.02
CA LEU A 170 -0.89 27.20 -8.19
C LEU A 170 -0.04 27.37 -9.46
N ALA A 171 0.04 26.31 -10.24
CA ALA A 171 0.76 26.27 -11.51
C ALA A 171 0.20 25.17 -12.41
N GLN A 172 0.44 25.28 -13.72
CA GLN A 172 0.21 24.16 -14.62
C GLN A 172 1.32 23.12 -14.41
N LEU A 173 0.99 21.84 -14.30
CA LEU A 173 2.02 20.81 -14.37
C LEU A 173 2.44 20.59 -15.83
N ALA A 174 3.73 20.39 -16.05
CA ALA A 174 4.20 19.79 -17.29
C ALA A 174 3.42 18.49 -17.51
N GLY A 175 2.90 18.32 -18.74
CA GLY A 175 2.43 17.01 -19.16
C GLY A 175 3.52 15.99 -18.89
N ASP A 176 3.10 14.76 -18.66
CA ASP A 176 3.79 13.55 -18.22
C ASP A 176 5.02 13.13 -19.05
N GLY A 177 5.48 14.00 -19.96
CA GLY A 177 6.81 14.02 -20.56
C GLY A 177 7.90 14.04 -19.49
N THR A 178 8.46 12.85 -19.26
CA THR A 178 9.76 12.58 -18.63
C THR A 178 10.00 13.33 -17.33
N ARG A 179 9.12 13.17 -16.33
CA ARG A 179 9.65 13.06 -14.97
C ARG A 179 10.59 11.87 -14.99
N HIS A 180 11.85 12.05 -14.58
CA HIS A 180 12.62 10.92 -14.08
C HIS A 180 11.90 10.41 -12.84
N ARG A 181 10.96 9.48 -13.05
CA ARG A 181 10.26 8.82 -11.97
C ARG A 181 11.32 7.99 -11.25
N SER A 182 11.65 8.39 -10.03
CA SER A 182 12.33 7.46 -9.15
C SER A 182 11.37 6.29 -8.91
N PRO A 183 11.85 5.05 -8.77
CA PRO A 183 11.01 3.97 -8.30
C PRO A 183 10.27 4.32 -7.00
N PHE A 184 10.72 5.30 -6.21
CA PHE A 184 10.09 5.68 -4.95
C PHE A 184 9.18 6.92 -5.01
N ASP A 185 9.27 7.75 -6.05
CA ASP A 185 8.62 9.07 -6.04
C ASP A 185 8.13 9.52 -7.42
N PRO A 186 6.84 9.87 -7.57
CA PRO A 186 5.76 9.66 -6.59
C PRO A 186 5.39 8.18 -6.45
N PRO A 187 5.02 7.70 -5.24
CA PRO A 187 4.45 6.38 -5.09
C PRO A 187 3.19 6.19 -5.94
N LEU A 188 3.01 4.99 -6.49
CA LEU A 188 1.97 4.62 -7.43
C LEU A 188 0.55 4.71 -6.83
N ALA A 189 0.41 4.45 -5.53
CA ALA A 189 -0.88 4.36 -4.83
C ALA A 189 -0.74 4.76 -3.34
N GLN A 190 -0.14 5.92 -3.07
CA GLN A 190 0.05 6.41 -1.69
C GLN A 190 -1.27 6.63 -0.93
N ASN A 191 -2.30 7.09 -1.64
CA ASN A 191 -3.64 7.27 -1.09
C ASN A 191 -4.34 5.92 -0.94
N TYR A 192 -5.07 5.74 0.17
CA TYR A 192 -5.77 4.49 0.46
C TYR A 192 -7.10 4.74 1.18
N THR A 193 -7.96 3.73 1.16
CA THR A 193 -9.13 3.63 2.04
C THR A 193 -8.91 2.52 3.07
N ILE A 194 -9.62 2.57 4.19
CA ILE A 194 -9.52 1.56 5.24
C ILE A 194 -10.60 0.50 5.02
N ALA A 195 -10.19 -0.73 4.72
CA ALA A 195 -11.10 -1.85 4.55
C ALA A 195 -11.43 -2.52 5.90
N ALA A 196 -10.51 -2.51 6.85
CA ALA A 196 -10.72 -2.96 8.22
C ALA A 196 -9.76 -2.23 9.19
N GLU A 197 -10.19 -2.10 10.43
CA GLU A 197 -9.41 -1.53 11.53
C GLU A 197 -9.63 -2.40 12.77
N VAL A 198 -8.57 -2.60 13.56
CA VAL A 198 -8.67 -3.37 14.80
C VAL A 198 -9.47 -2.61 15.85
N PRO A 199 -10.19 -3.31 16.76
CA PRO A 199 -10.95 -2.65 17.82
C PRO A 199 -10.06 -1.82 18.77
N ASP A 200 -8.86 -2.31 19.08
CA ASP A 200 -7.90 -1.64 19.96
C ASP A 200 -6.46 -1.89 19.48
N ALA A 201 -5.79 -0.86 18.94
CA ALA A 201 -4.44 -0.97 18.39
C ALA A 201 -3.37 -1.42 19.40
N HIS A 202 -3.62 -1.26 20.71
CA HIS A 202 -2.71 -1.68 21.78
C HIS A 202 -2.91 -3.15 22.17
N ARG A 203 -4.10 -3.70 21.93
CA ARG A 203 -4.46 -5.08 22.30
C ARG A 203 -4.57 -6.01 21.10
N ASP A 204 -4.77 -5.47 19.92
CA ASP A 204 -5.09 -6.21 18.71
C ASP A 204 -4.17 -5.83 17.55
N PHE A 205 -4.11 -6.72 16.57
CA PHE A 205 -3.47 -6.49 15.29
C PHE A 205 -4.17 -7.27 14.16
N VAL A 206 -4.13 -6.74 12.94
CA VAL A 206 -4.45 -7.47 11.72
C VAL A 206 -3.32 -8.45 11.44
N HIS A 207 -3.63 -9.73 11.26
CA HIS A 207 -2.65 -10.77 10.96
C HIS A 207 -2.30 -10.84 9.46
N ASP A 208 -3.18 -11.40 8.62
CA ASP A 208 -2.92 -11.59 7.19
C ASP A 208 -4.14 -11.25 6.33
N PRO A 209 -4.21 -10.03 5.76
CA PRO A 209 -5.37 -9.63 4.98
C PRO A 209 -5.40 -10.32 3.61
N CYS A 210 -6.61 -10.63 3.14
CA CYS A 210 -6.90 -11.30 1.89
C CYS A 210 -7.89 -10.48 1.04
N LEU A 211 -7.68 -10.39 -0.29
CA LEU A 211 -8.54 -9.66 -1.22
C LEU A 211 -9.02 -10.56 -2.37
N CYS A 212 -10.29 -10.43 -2.71
CA CYS A 212 -10.94 -11.07 -3.86
C CYS A 212 -11.72 -10.04 -4.67
N VAL A 213 -11.66 -10.17 -6.01
CA VAL A 213 -12.45 -9.39 -6.97
C VAL A 213 -13.48 -10.34 -7.57
N LEU A 214 -14.77 -10.04 -7.40
CA LEU A 214 -15.86 -10.81 -7.99
C LEU A 214 -16.07 -10.43 -9.47
N PRO A 215 -16.66 -11.31 -10.29
CA PRO A 215 -16.91 -11.02 -11.72
C PRO A 215 -17.72 -9.75 -11.99
N ASN A 216 -18.55 -9.31 -11.03
CA ASN A 216 -19.33 -8.08 -11.12
C ASN A 216 -18.56 -6.82 -10.67
N GLY A 217 -17.26 -6.92 -10.37
CA GLY A 217 -16.42 -5.82 -9.88
C GLY A 217 -16.52 -5.55 -8.38
N THR A 218 -17.34 -6.31 -7.64
CA THR A 218 -17.40 -6.20 -6.18
C THR A 218 -16.09 -6.70 -5.56
N LEU A 219 -15.55 -5.95 -4.61
CA LEU A 219 -14.37 -6.32 -3.85
C LEU A 219 -14.78 -6.92 -2.50
N ILE A 220 -14.18 -8.05 -2.13
CA ILE A 220 -14.34 -8.66 -0.81
C ILE A 220 -12.96 -8.71 -0.14
N ALA A 221 -12.86 -8.11 1.05
CA ALA A 221 -11.68 -8.15 1.88
C ALA A 221 -11.94 -9.01 3.12
N GLY A 222 -10.96 -9.82 3.50
CA GLY A 222 -10.93 -10.52 4.79
C GLY A 222 -9.70 -10.12 5.58
N SER A 223 -9.90 -9.80 6.85
CA SER A 223 -8.87 -9.30 7.75
C SER A 223 -8.93 -10.06 9.07
N PRO A 224 -8.09 -11.10 9.27
CA PRO A 224 -8.02 -11.79 10.55
C PRO A 224 -7.50 -10.87 11.64
N ILE A 225 -8.26 -10.73 12.73
CA ILE A 225 -7.96 -9.88 13.89
C ILE A 225 -7.49 -10.75 15.04
N TRP A 226 -6.31 -10.42 15.57
CA TRP A 226 -5.61 -11.20 16.57
C TRP A 226 -5.31 -10.38 17.82
N GLY A 227 -5.46 -11.00 18.98
CA GLY A 227 -5.04 -10.43 20.26
C GLY A 227 -3.54 -10.56 20.48
N ARG A 228 -2.94 -9.52 21.05
CA ARG A 228 -1.54 -9.47 21.48
C ARG A 228 -1.40 -10.19 22.80
N ALA A 229 -0.34 -11.00 22.93
CA ALA A 229 0.10 -11.46 24.25
C ALA A 229 0.64 -10.26 25.06
N ASN A 230 0.36 -10.23 26.36
CA ASN A 230 0.71 -9.11 27.23
C ASN A 230 2.23 -8.81 27.20
N ARG A 231 2.63 -7.57 26.87
CA ARG A 231 4.03 -7.10 26.94
C ARG A 231 4.44 -6.65 28.36
N GLY A 232 3.94 -7.33 29.41
CA GLY A 232 4.50 -7.24 30.76
C GLY A 232 3.92 -6.23 31.78
N PHE A 233 2.66 -5.78 31.70
CA PHE A 233 2.13 -4.82 32.71
C PHE A 233 0.76 -5.15 33.33
N SER A 234 0.19 -6.35 33.13
CA SER A 234 -1.02 -6.76 33.86
C SER A 234 -0.89 -8.19 34.39
N PRO A 235 -1.34 -8.46 35.64
CA PRO A 235 -1.29 -9.78 36.26
C PRO A 235 -2.18 -10.83 35.56
N ASP A 236 -3.11 -10.39 34.71
CA ASP A 236 -3.92 -11.29 33.89
C ASP A 236 -3.14 -11.69 32.62
N LYS A 237 -2.63 -12.92 32.61
CA LYS A 237 -2.03 -13.55 31.42
C LYS A 237 -3.11 -13.79 30.36
N LEU A 238 -3.39 -12.80 29.53
CA LEU A 238 -4.09 -13.03 28.27
C LEU A 238 -3.16 -13.80 27.32
N SER A 239 -3.50 -15.04 26.98
CA SER A 239 -2.93 -15.75 25.84
C SER A 239 -3.34 -14.99 24.58
N GLY A 240 -2.38 -14.39 23.87
CA GLY A 240 -2.64 -13.83 22.53
C GLY A 240 -3.11 -14.90 21.54
N GLY A 241 -3.65 -14.50 20.39
CA GLY A 241 -4.15 -15.44 19.39
C GLY A 241 -5.30 -14.89 18.54
N PRO A 242 -5.85 -15.70 17.61
CA PRO A 242 -6.95 -15.29 16.74
C PRO A 242 -8.19 -14.96 17.55
N LYS A 243 -8.87 -13.85 17.21
CA LYS A 243 -10.15 -13.44 17.82
C LYS A 243 -11.29 -13.69 16.85
N PHE A 244 -11.26 -13.03 15.70
CA PHE A 244 -12.27 -13.13 14.65
C PHE A 244 -11.68 -12.70 13.30
N LEU A 245 -12.35 -13.10 12.23
CA LEU A 245 -12.11 -12.68 10.86
C LEU A 245 -13.12 -11.59 10.51
N GLN A 246 -12.65 -10.37 10.29
CA GLN A 246 -13.48 -9.28 9.80
C GLN A 246 -13.59 -9.36 8.29
N LEU A 247 -14.81 -9.53 7.77
CA LEU A 247 -15.10 -9.47 6.34
C LEU A 247 -15.69 -8.11 5.98
N THR A 248 -15.21 -7.50 4.90
CA THR A 248 -15.79 -6.27 4.36
C THR A 248 -15.97 -6.33 2.85
N ARG A 249 -16.94 -5.58 2.34
CA ARG A 249 -17.34 -5.56 0.92
C ARG A 249 -17.35 -4.14 0.39
N SER A 250 -16.84 -3.95 -0.83
CA SER A 250 -16.95 -2.68 -1.56
C SER A 250 -17.58 -2.90 -2.93
N ARG A 251 -18.57 -2.06 -3.26
CA ARG A 251 -19.25 -2.05 -4.57
C ARG A 251 -18.94 -0.82 -5.41
N ASP A 252 -18.10 0.07 -4.90
CA ASP A 252 -17.80 1.36 -5.53
C ASP A 252 -16.32 1.49 -5.94
N GLY A 253 -15.66 0.35 -6.16
CA GLY A 253 -14.26 0.29 -6.57
C GLY A 253 -13.27 0.46 -5.42
N GLY A 254 -13.70 0.20 -4.18
CA GLY A 254 -12.87 0.33 -2.98
C GLY A 254 -12.89 1.74 -2.38
N ARG A 255 -13.88 2.58 -2.70
CA ARG A 255 -14.02 3.93 -2.09
C ARG A 255 -14.65 3.84 -0.70
N THR A 256 -15.62 2.95 -0.53
CA THR A 256 -16.28 2.68 0.76
C THR A 256 -16.39 1.17 1.00
N TRP A 257 -16.46 0.79 2.28
CA TRP A 257 -16.45 -0.61 2.72
C TRP A 257 -17.59 -0.87 3.71
N GLN A 258 -18.44 -1.82 3.38
CA GLN A 258 -19.49 -2.36 4.24
C GLN A 258 -18.94 -3.53 5.04
N ARG A 259 -19.09 -3.52 6.37
CA ARG A 259 -18.77 -4.69 7.21
C ARG A 259 -19.84 -5.77 7.06
N LEU A 260 -19.40 -7.01 6.88
CA LEU A 260 -20.21 -8.23 6.87
C LEU A 260 -20.12 -8.92 8.25
N PRO A 261 -20.95 -9.94 8.53
CA PRO A 261 -20.85 -10.70 9.78
C PRO A 261 -19.44 -11.25 9.99
N ASP A 262 -18.89 -11.04 11.19
CA ASP A 262 -17.58 -11.57 11.56
C ASP A 262 -17.63 -13.10 11.67
N LEU A 263 -16.52 -13.76 11.33
CA LEU A 263 -16.39 -15.21 11.42
C LEU A 263 -15.33 -15.60 12.46
N MET A 264 -15.49 -16.74 13.12
CA MET A 264 -14.56 -17.20 14.18
C MET A 264 -13.43 -18.06 13.61
N TYR A 265 -12.64 -17.48 12.70
CA TYR A 265 -11.50 -18.14 12.08
C TYR A 265 -10.21 -17.35 12.23
N ALA A 266 -9.09 -18.07 12.21
CA ALA A 266 -7.76 -17.52 12.39
C ALA A 266 -7.17 -16.91 11.10
N GLU A 267 -7.58 -17.42 9.94
CA GLU A 267 -7.05 -17.05 8.62
C GLU A 267 -8.12 -17.09 7.53
N CYS A 268 -7.86 -16.36 6.43
CA CYS A 268 -8.66 -16.39 5.22
C CYS A 268 -7.79 -16.41 3.96
N THR A 269 -8.21 -17.19 2.97
CA THR A 269 -7.76 -17.04 1.58
C THR A 269 -9.00 -17.05 0.69
N LEU A 270 -9.35 -15.88 0.15
CA LEU A 270 -10.57 -15.66 -0.63
C LEU A 270 -10.29 -15.78 -2.13
N PHE A 271 -11.20 -16.42 -2.85
CA PHE A 271 -11.18 -16.50 -4.31
C PHE A 271 -12.58 -16.67 -4.90
N ALA A 272 -12.79 -16.14 -6.10
CA ALA A 272 -14.02 -16.32 -6.87
C ALA A 272 -13.81 -17.43 -7.90
N LEU A 273 -14.75 -18.36 -7.96
CA LEU A 273 -14.72 -19.45 -8.94
C LEU A 273 -16.14 -19.91 -9.26
N LYS A 274 -16.44 -20.18 -10.53
CA LYS A 274 -17.73 -20.73 -10.99
C LYS A 274 -18.96 -20.01 -10.40
N GLY A 275 -18.91 -18.68 -10.35
CA GLY A 275 -20.01 -17.83 -9.88
C GLY A 275 -20.23 -17.80 -8.36
N ALA A 276 -19.32 -18.38 -7.57
CA ALA A 276 -19.38 -18.33 -6.11
C ALA A 276 -18.08 -17.74 -5.52
N LEU A 277 -18.19 -17.24 -4.30
CA LEU A 277 -17.06 -16.85 -3.48
C LEU A 277 -16.66 -18.05 -2.62
N TYR A 278 -15.39 -18.41 -2.63
CA TYR A 278 -14.82 -19.46 -1.80
C TYR A 278 -13.82 -18.88 -0.82
N MET A 279 -13.64 -19.57 0.30
CA MET A 279 -12.66 -19.24 1.32
C MET A 279 -11.98 -20.50 1.82
N PHE A 280 -10.65 -20.55 1.72
CA PHE A 280 -9.89 -21.41 2.62
C PHE A 280 -9.73 -20.74 3.97
N THR A 281 -9.83 -21.53 5.02
CA THR A 281 -9.78 -21.01 6.38
C THR A 281 -9.29 -22.06 7.35
N GLN A 282 -8.87 -21.60 8.53
CA GLN A 282 -8.47 -22.45 9.65
C GLN A 282 -9.04 -21.87 10.94
N LYS A 283 -9.50 -22.74 11.84
CA LYS A 283 -9.96 -22.30 13.19
C LYS A 283 -8.79 -21.86 14.07
N GLN A 284 -7.61 -22.43 13.84
CA GLN A 284 -6.34 -22.11 14.49
C GLN A 284 -5.22 -22.28 13.45
N GLN A 285 -4.14 -21.50 13.51
CA GLN A 285 -2.98 -21.67 12.63
C GLN A 285 -2.31 -23.05 12.81
N HIS A 286 -1.65 -23.53 11.74
CA HIS A 286 -0.94 -24.81 11.72
C HIS A 286 -1.79 -26.01 12.13
N ARG A 287 -3.02 -26.05 11.63
CA ARG A 287 -3.99 -27.14 11.83
C ARG A 287 -4.64 -27.53 10.50
N ASP A 288 -5.68 -28.34 10.58
CA ASP A 288 -6.50 -28.73 9.44
C ASP A 288 -6.96 -27.52 8.62
N VAL A 289 -7.08 -27.73 7.32
CA VAL A 289 -7.55 -26.73 6.37
C VAL A 289 -9.00 -27.00 6.03
N TYR A 290 -9.79 -25.94 6.05
CA TYR A 290 -11.20 -25.97 5.74
C TYR A 290 -11.50 -25.12 4.52
N ILE A 291 -12.55 -25.47 3.79
CA ILE A 291 -13.12 -24.66 2.72
C ILE A 291 -14.57 -24.30 3.04
N MET A 292 -14.96 -23.11 2.60
CA MET A 292 -16.32 -22.58 2.69
C MET A 292 -16.73 -21.96 1.35
N ARG A 293 -18.04 -21.90 1.11
CA ARG A 293 -18.63 -21.33 -0.10
C ARG A 293 -19.71 -20.31 0.25
N SER A 294 -19.73 -19.18 -0.42
CA SER A 294 -20.78 -18.17 -0.35
C SER A 294 -21.36 -17.90 -1.73
N ARG A 295 -22.68 -17.78 -1.81
CA ARG A 295 -23.44 -17.45 -3.04
C ARG A 295 -24.06 -16.05 -2.99
N ASN A 296 -23.87 -15.33 -1.89
CA ASN A 296 -24.38 -13.98 -1.64
C ASN A 296 -23.23 -13.07 -1.16
N GLU A 297 -22.08 -13.20 -1.82
CA GLU A 297 -20.94 -12.29 -1.67
C GLU A 297 -20.46 -12.11 -0.22
N GLY A 298 -20.44 -13.21 0.53
CA GLY A 298 -19.91 -13.26 1.89
C GLY A 298 -20.93 -13.01 3.01
N GLU A 299 -22.21 -12.75 2.70
CA GLU A 299 -23.25 -12.55 3.72
C GLU A 299 -23.55 -13.84 4.50
N THR A 300 -23.59 -14.98 3.81
CA THR A 300 -23.73 -16.31 4.43
C THR A 300 -22.77 -17.31 3.79
N TRP A 301 -22.42 -18.35 4.54
CA TRP A 301 -21.45 -19.36 4.12
C TRP A 301 -21.98 -20.78 4.36
N GLU A 302 -21.75 -21.64 3.38
CA GLU A 302 -21.88 -23.10 3.47
C GLU A 302 -20.53 -23.71 3.88
N GLY A 303 -20.57 -24.74 4.74
CA GLY A 303 -19.39 -25.29 5.41
C GLY A 303 -19.27 -24.82 6.87
N PRO A 304 -18.09 -24.94 7.50
CA PRO A 304 -16.79 -25.32 6.93
C PRO A 304 -16.64 -26.83 6.70
N VAL A 305 -16.07 -27.21 5.56
CA VAL A 305 -15.70 -28.61 5.28
C VAL A 305 -14.19 -28.78 5.43
N LYS A 306 -13.76 -29.74 6.25
CA LYS A 306 -12.33 -30.11 6.37
C LYS A 306 -11.91 -30.79 5.07
N VAL A 307 -10.89 -30.25 4.41
CA VAL A 307 -10.37 -30.77 3.13
C VAL A 307 -8.94 -31.30 3.23
N LEU A 308 -8.19 -30.85 4.24
CA LEU A 308 -6.86 -31.38 4.54
C LEU A 308 -6.69 -31.52 6.04
N GLU A 309 -6.17 -32.66 6.47
CA GLU A 309 -5.81 -32.95 7.86
C GLU A 309 -4.29 -32.88 8.03
N GLY A 310 -3.84 -32.11 9.01
CA GLY A 310 -2.40 -31.92 9.26
C GLY A 310 -2.07 -30.61 9.95
N ARG A 311 -0.78 -30.27 10.01
CA ARG A 311 -0.29 -29.02 10.64
C ARG A 311 0.09 -27.98 9.59
N PHE A 312 -0.83 -27.77 8.67
CA PHE A 312 -0.61 -26.92 7.51
C PHE A 312 -0.94 -25.47 7.81
N TRP A 313 -0.26 -24.57 7.13
CA TRP A 313 -0.59 -23.17 7.17
C TRP A 313 -0.28 -22.54 5.83
N ASN A 314 -1.12 -21.61 5.45
CA ASN A 314 -0.81 -20.59 4.48
C ASN A 314 -1.77 -19.42 4.72
N CYS A 315 -1.45 -18.27 4.16
CA CYS A 315 -2.34 -17.12 4.06
C CYS A 315 -2.57 -16.79 2.58
N GLN A 316 -3.24 -15.68 2.30
CA GLN A 316 -3.53 -15.30 0.92
C GLN A 316 -2.24 -15.16 0.08
N THR A 317 -2.09 -16.10 -0.83
CA THR A 317 -1.00 -16.27 -1.81
C THR A 317 -1.62 -16.74 -3.14
N SER A 318 -0.87 -16.73 -4.23
CA SER A 318 -1.39 -17.21 -5.52
C SER A 318 -1.47 -18.74 -5.60
N PHE A 319 -2.48 -19.19 -6.31
CA PHE A 319 -2.65 -20.54 -6.83
C PHE A 319 -2.77 -20.45 -8.36
N VAL A 320 -2.55 -21.55 -9.05
CA VAL A 320 -2.75 -21.68 -10.50
C VAL A 320 -3.97 -22.53 -10.77
N ILE A 321 -4.73 -22.22 -11.82
CA ILE A 321 -5.73 -23.13 -12.37
C ILE A 321 -5.25 -23.54 -13.76
N ARG A 322 -5.01 -24.83 -13.96
CA ARG A 322 -4.58 -25.43 -15.24
C ARG A 322 -5.38 -26.70 -15.49
N ASP A 323 -5.90 -26.87 -16.70
CA ASP A 323 -6.67 -28.05 -17.11
C ASP A 323 -7.77 -28.45 -16.12
N ASN A 324 -8.52 -27.43 -15.66
CA ASN A 324 -9.59 -27.58 -14.68
C ASN A 324 -9.14 -28.23 -13.36
N THR A 325 -7.86 -28.05 -13.00
CA THR A 325 -7.30 -28.38 -11.69
C THR A 325 -6.73 -27.12 -11.06
N LEU A 326 -7.07 -26.86 -9.79
CA LEU A 326 -6.44 -25.82 -8.99
C LEU A 326 -5.20 -26.39 -8.31
N TYR A 327 -4.07 -25.69 -8.39
CA TYR A 327 -2.80 -26.02 -7.76
C TYR A 327 -2.38 -24.92 -6.80
N TRP A 328 -2.13 -25.29 -5.55
CA TRP A 328 -1.67 -24.40 -4.49
C TRP A 328 -0.54 -25.05 -3.70
N ALA A 329 0.06 -24.31 -2.79
CA ALA A 329 1.10 -24.81 -1.90
C ALA A 329 0.88 -24.27 -0.49
N MET A 330 1.37 -25.00 0.51
CA MET A 330 1.27 -24.64 1.92
C MET A 330 2.56 -25.00 2.63
N ASP A 331 2.82 -24.42 3.80
CA ASP A 331 3.85 -24.92 4.70
C ASP A 331 3.28 -25.88 5.75
N GLU A 332 4.14 -26.75 6.26
CA GLU A 332 3.89 -27.54 7.46
C GLU A 332 4.78 -27.04 8.60
N SER A 333 4.15 -26.42 9.61
CA SER A 333 4.80 -25.93 10.82
C SER A 333 6.06 -25.08 10.55
N PHE A 334 6.02 -24.23 9.52
CA PHE A 334 7.13 -23.39 9.04
C PHE A 334 8.37 -24.14 8.55
N ARG A 335 8.33 -25.45 8.30
CA ARG A 335 9.55 -26.23 8.01
C ARG A 335 9.58 -26.84 6.63
N GLY A 336 8.48 -27.43 6.19
CA GLY A 336 8.37 -28.12 4.91
C GLY A 336 7.28 -27.51 4.06
N ILE A 337 7.33 -27.71 2.75
CA ILE A 337 6.31 -27.29 1.80
C ILE A 337 5.62 -28.52 1.21
N LEU A 338 4.33 -28.40 0.95
CA LEU A 338 3.54 -29.38 0.20
C LEU A 338 2.76 -28.69 -0.91
N ALA A 339 2.53 -29.42 -2.01
CA ALA A 339 1.57 -29.05 -3.03
C ALA A 339 0.18 -29.57 -2.66
N VAL A 340 -0.84 -28.81 -3.05
CA VAL A 340 -2.25 -29.14 -2.90
C VAL A 340 -2.91 -29.00 -4.27
N ALA A 341 -3.74 -29.96 -4.65
CA ALA A 341 -4.51 -29.89 -5.88
C ALA A 341 -6.00 -30.19 -5.66
N ALA A 342 -6.85 -29.56 -6.47
CA ALA A 342 -8.29 -29.81 -6.50
C ALA A 342 -8.82 -29.96 -7.93
N ASP A 343 -9.53 -31.06 -8.18
CA ASP A 343 -10.25 -31.29 -9.45
C ASP A 343 -11.51 -30.43 -9.50
N LEU A 344 -11.48 -29.40 -10.36
CA LEU A 344 -12.59 -28.45 -10.44
C LEU A 344 -13.83 -29.06 -11.12
N ASN A 345 -13.81 -30.28 -11.66
CA ASN A 345 -15.00 -30.96 -12.14
C ASN A 345 -15.91 -31.41 -10.99
N LYS A 346 -15.37 -31.51 -9.78
CA LYS A 346 -16.07 -31.90 -8.57
C LYS A 346 -16.48 -30.67 -7.75
N ASP A 347 -17.37 -30.87 -6.77
CA ASP A 347 -17.66 -29.81 -5.81
C ASP A 347 -16.45 -29.59 -4.90
N LEU A 348 -15.96 -28.36 -4.81
CA LEU A 348 -14.87 -27.99 -3.91
C LEU A 348 -15.21 -28.19 -2.42
N LEU A 349 -16.49 -28.25 -2.05
CA LEU A 349 -16.90 -28.62 -0.69
C LEU A 349 -16.86 -30.14 -0.43
N SER A 350 -16.49 -30.96 -1.41
CA SER A 350 -16.27 -32.40 -1.21
C SER A 350 -14.81 -32.65 -0.82
N PRO A 351 -14.52 -33.35 0.31
CA PRO A 351 -13.14 -33.71 0.68
C PRO A 351 -12.40 -34.49 -0.42
N ASP A 352 -13.08 -35.39 -1.13
CA ASP A 352 -12.50 -36.23 -2.21
C ASP A 352 -12.13 -35.45 -3.49
N THR A 353 -12.41 -34.14 -3.51
CA THR A 353 -11.93 -33.23 -4.54
C THR A 353 -10.47 -32.87 -4.34
N TRP A 354 -9.97 -32.97 -3.11
CA TRP A 354 -8.66 -32.47 -2.70
C TRP A 354 -7.66 -33.60 -2.54
N ARG A 355 -6.42 -33.32 -2.95
CA ARG A 355 -5.26 -34.18 -2.71
C ARG A 355 -4.04 -33.32 -2.43
N ARG A 356 -3.02 -33.94 -1.84
CA ARG A 356 -1.75 -33.31 -1.50
C ARG A 356 -0.58 -34.20 -1.86
N SER A 357 0.59 -33.60 -2.05
CA SER A 357 1.86 -34.30 -2.11
C SER A 357 2.34 -34.72 -0.71
N GLU A 358 3.49 -35.38 -0.68
CA GLU A 358 4.39 -35.38 0.48
C GLU A 358 4.82 -33.96 0.90
N VAL A 359 5.35 -33.86 2.12
CA VAL A 359 5.99 -32.65 2.63
C VAL A 359 7.48 -32.73 2.30
N VAL A 360 8.01 -31.71 1.64
CA VAL A 360 9.43 -31.60 1.27
C VAL A 360 10.10 -30.47 2.04
N TYR A 361 11.35 -30.73 2.43
CA TYR A 361 12.20 -29.79 3.16
C TYR A 361 13.31 -29.29 2.24
N THR A 362 13.94 -28.19 2.63
CA THR A 362 15.12 -27.67 1.93
C THR A 362 16.42 -28.16 2.60
N PRO A 363 17.55 -28.20 1.88
CA PRO A 363 18.85 -28.56 2.46
C PRO A 363 19.40 -27.49 3.42
N GLY A 364 18.72 -26.35 3.58
CA GLY A 364 19.16 -25.19 4.33
C GLY A 364 19.90 -24.18 3.46
N VAL A 365 19.74 -22.88 3.75
CA VAL A 365 20.36 -21.80 2.99
C VAL A 365 21.88 -21.94 3.06
N PRO A 366 22.58 -22.00 1.92
CA PRO A 366 24.03 -22.09 1.89
C PRO A 366 24.72 -20.92 2.62
N ARG A 367 25.79 -21.21 3.39
CA ARG A 367 26.54 -20.20 4.16
C ARG A 367 27.09 -19.05 3.31
N ASN A 368 27.39 -19.29 2.04
CA ASN A 368 27.85 -18.27 1.10
C ASN A 368 26.76 -17.25 0.72
N LEU A 369 25.48 -17.58 0.88
CA LEU A 369 24.38 -16.63 0.73
C LEU A 369 24.15 -15.78 1.99
N SER A 370 24.54 -16.28 3.16
CA SER A 370 24.54 -15.49 4.39
C SER A 370 25.63 -15.97 5.37
N PRO A 371 26.78 -15.27 5.42
CA PRO A 371 27.90 -15.64 6.30
C PRO A 371 27.58 -15.62 7.79
N ARG A 372 26.45 -14.99 8.16
CA ARG A 372 25.95 -14.85 9.54
C ARG A 372 25.05 -16.00 9.98
N LEU A 373 24.81 -16.99 9.11
CA LEU A 373 23.98 -18.15 9.42
C LEU A 373 24.61 -18.98 10.54
N GLN A 374 23.78 -19.36 11.51
CA GLN A 374 24.17 -20.38 12.47
C GLN A 374 24.00 -21.74 11.79
N PRO A 375 25.04 -22.56 11.70
CA PRO A 375 24.89 -23.92 11.19
C PRO A 375 23.99 -24.75 12.12
N GLU A 376 23.37 -25.79 11.56
CA GLU A 376 22.70 -26.90 12.27
C GLU A 376 21.22 -26.72 12.65
N LYS A 377 20.51 -25.71 12.14
CA LYS A 377 19.05 -25.59 12.34
C LYS A 377 18.31 -25.29 11.04
N HIS A 378 17.12 -25.87 10.89
CA HIS A 378 16.27 -25.75 9.71
C HIS A 378 15.74 -24.31 9.53
N ASP A 379 15.69 -23.85 8.28
CA ASP A 379 15.13 -22.55 7.94
C ASP A 379 13.60 -22.55 7.98
N GLY A 380 13.02 -21.38 8.24
CA GLY A 380 11.59 -21.17 8.14
C GLY A 380 11.17 -21.06 6.68
N LEU A 381 10.25 -21.92 6.23
CA LEU A 381 9.62 -21.84 4.91
C LEU A 381 8.16 -21.41 5.10
N LEU A 382 7.77 -20.30 4.47
CA LEU A 382 6.45 -19.69 4.72
C LEU A 382 5.82 -19.13 3.44
N GLU A 383 4.48 -19.03 3.44
CA GLU A 383 3.71 -18.14 2.56
C GLU A 383 3.94 -18.40 1.05
N SER A 384 3.88 -19.67 0.65
CA SER A 384 4.15 -20.11 -0.73
C SER A 384 3.16 -19.57 -1.76
N ASN A 385 3.66 -19.00 -2.85
CA ASN A 385 2.91 -18.62 -4.04
C ASN A 385 3.14 -19.69 -5.13
N VAL A 386 2.12 -20.06 -5.90
CA VAL A 386 2.26 -20.97 -7.06
C VAL A 386 2.14 -20.18 -8.35
N MET A 387 3.05 -20.46 -9.29
CA MET A 387 3.13 -19.87 -10.62
C MET A 387 3.20 -20.96 -11.67
N GLN A 388 2.72 -20.66 -12.87
CA GLN A 388 2.96 -21.49 -14.05
C GLN A 388 3.97 -20.78 -14.95
N ILE A 389 5.16 -21.36 -15.10
CA ILE A 389 6.23 -20.84 -15.96
C ILE A 389 6.40 -21.82 -17.13
N GLY A 390 5.91 -21.42 -18.30
CA GLY A 390 5.76 -22.35 -19.43
C GLY A 390 4.82 -23.51 -19.07
N ASP A 391 5.30 -24.73 -19.20
CA ASP A 391 4.56 -25.95 -18.84
C ASP A 391 4.79 -26.38 -17.38
N GLU A 392 5.62 -25.66 -16.63
CA GLU A 392 6.02 -26.04 -15.29
C GLU A 392 5.22 -25.30 -14.22
N LEU A 393 4.82 -26.02 -13.17
CA LEU A 393 4.23 -25.43 -11.97
C LEU A 393 5.33 -25.25 -10.93
N ILE A 394 5.55 -24.02 -10.50
CA ILE A 394 6.59 -23.67 -9.53
C ILE A 394 5.93 -23.07 -8.29
N ALA A 395 6.18 -23.67 -7.14
CA ALA A 395 5.89 -23.06 -5.84
C ALA A 395 7.11 -22.30 -5.34
N ALA A 396 6.89 -21.07 -4.90
CA ALA A 396 7.92 -20.18 -4.41
C ALA A 396 7.55 -19.65 -3.03
N CYS A 397 8.42 -19.90 -2.04
CA CYS A 397 8.17 -19.51 -0.66
C CYS A 397 9.31 -18.66 -0.11
N ARG A 398 8.97 -17.72 0.78
CA ARG A 398 9.99 -16.93 1.47
C ARG A 398 10.75 -17.81 2.46
N VAL A 399 12.03 -17.52 2.60
CA VAL A 399 12.90 -18.21 3.54
C VAL A 399 13.25 -17.28 4.70
N ASN A 400 12.96 -17.72 5.91
CA ASN A 400 13.37 -17.08 7.16
C ASN A 400 14.56 -17.86 7.74
N PRO A 401 15.81 -17.44 7.50
CA PRO A 401 16.94 -18.27 7.87
C PRO A 401 17.12 -18.32 9.38
N HIS A 402 17.39 -19.52 9.90
CA HIS A 402 17.47 -19.71 11.33
C HIS A 402 18.65 -18.95 11.95
N GLY A 403 18.44 -18.37 13.14
CA GLY A 403 19.49 -17.69 13.93
C GLY A 403 19.73 -16.23 13.55
N LEU A 404 19.16 -15.76 12.44
CA LEU A 404 19.20 -14.33 12.06
C LEU A 404 18.01 -13.55 12.63
N GLY A 405 16.86 -14.21 12.83
CA GLY A 405 15.63 -13.57 13.27
C GLY A 405 15.27 -12.35 12.43
N HIS A 406 14.57 -11.38 13.01
CA HIS A 406 14.24 -10.11 12.33
C HIS A 406 15.43 -9.14 12.18
N LYS A 407 16.67 -9.60 12.39
CA LYS A 407 17.87 -8.74 12.40
C LYS A 407 18.54 -8.61 11.03
N PHE A 408 18.10 -9.39 10.03
CA PHE A 408 18.66 -9.39 8.68
C PHE A 408 17.55 -9.57 7.63
N ALA A 409 17.67 -8.88 6.49
CA ALA A 409 16.83 -9.11 5.33
C ALA A 409 17.53 -10.08 4.38
N SER A 410 17.15 -11.37 4.43
CA SER A 410 17.72 -12.41 3.57
C SER A 410 17.44 -12.18 2.09
N ASN A 411 16.23 -11.72 1.72
CA ASN A 411 15.77 -11.65 0.32
C ASN A 411 15.99 -12.97 -0.43
N VAL A 412 15.80 -14.11 0.26
CA VAL A 412 15.95 -15.45 -0.32
C VAL A 412 14.59 -16.13 -0.39
N THR A 413 14.30 -16.69 -1.56
CA THR A 413 13.16 -17.56 -1.82
C THR A 413 13.66 -18.98 -2.07
N ALA A 414 12.89 -19.99 -1.65
CA ALA A 414 13.07 -21.37 -2.09
C ALA A 414 12.03 -21.70 -3.18
N LEU A 415 12.49 -22.30 -4.27
CA LEU A 415 11.66 -22.74 -5.38
C LEU A 415 11.49 -24.26 -5.33
N PHE A 416 10.28 -24.69 -5.68
CA PHE A 416 9.88 -26.07 -5.73
C PHE A 416 9.11 -26.35 -7.01
N LYS A 417 9.41 -27.47 -7.65
CA LYS A 417 8.68 -27.93 -8.83
C LYS A 417 7.53 -28.82 -8.41
N ILE A 418 6.33 -28.53 -8.90
CA ILE A 418 5.13 -29.34 -8.70
C ILE A 418 4.93 -30.19 -9.95
N ARG A 419 4.76 -31.50 -9.75
CA ARG A 419 4.39 -32.45 -10.80
C ARG A 419 3.07 -33.12 -10.47
N ASP A 420 2.31 -33.39 -11.50
CA ASP A 420 1.01 -34.03 -11.40
C ASP A 420 0.83 -35.00 -12.57
N GLU A 421 1.22 -36.25 -12.33
CA GLU A 421 1.30 -37.29 -13.35
C GLU A 421 0.40 -38.46 -12.91
N ASP A 422 -0.54 -38.88 -13.78
CA ASP A 422 -1.48 -39.96 -13.52
C ASP A 422 -2.24 -39.84 -12.17
N GLY A 423 -2.58 -38.60 -11.78
CA GLY A 423 -3.28 -38.27 -10.53
C GLY A 423 -2.38 -38.24 -9.29
N ARG A 424 -1.09 -38.52 -9.43
CA ARG A 424 -0.10 -38.44 -8.34
C ARG A 424 0.51 -37.03 -8.29
N LEU A 425 0.20 -36.31 -7.21
CA LEU A 425 0.84 -35.03 -6.89
C LEU A 425 2.19 -35.28 -6.22
N SER A 426 3.25 -34.62 -6.70
CA SER A 426 4.54 -34.57 -6.02
C SER A 426 5.12 -33.16 -6.06
N ILE A 427 6.00 -32.87 -5.12
CA ILE A 427 6.73 -31.60 -5.06
C ILE A 427 8.21 -31.89 -4.82
N GLU A 428 9.10 -31.12 -5.44
CA GLU A 428 10.54 -31.30 -5.32
C GLU A 428 11.23 -29.95 -5.10
N PHE A 429 12.17 -29.88 -4.16
CA PHE A 429 13.00 -28.68 -4.00
C PHE A 429 13.94 -28.53 -5.19
N GLU A 430 13.95 -27.34 -5.78
CA GLU A 430 14.76 -27.06 -6.95
C GLU A 430 16.01 -26.25 -6.58
N ASN A 431 15.83 -25.02 -6.08
CA ASN A 431 16.94 -24.15 -5.71
C ASN A 431 16.49 -22.99 -4.81
N TYR A 432 17.47 -22.25 -4.29
CA TYR A 432 17.26 -20.92 -3.73
C TYR A 432 17.50 -19.83 -4.78
N TYR A 433 16.70 -18.76 -4.72
CA TYR A 433 16.81 -17.60 -5.60
C TYR A 433 16.77 -16.27 -4.81
N PRO A 434 17.53 -15.25 -5.23
CA PRO A 434 17.41 -13.91 -4.68
C PRO A 434 16.10 -13.28 -5.19
N TRP A 435 15.19 -12.94 -4.27
CA TRP A 435 13.90 -12.33 -4.60
C TRP A 435 13.64 -11.09 -3.77
N PRO A 436 13.21 -9.98 -4.40
CA PRO A 436 12.95 -8.75 -3.68
C PRO A 436 11.82 -8.95 -2.68
N GLY A 437 12.11 -8.64 -1.41
CA GLY A 437 11.14 -8.69 -0.33
C GLY A 437 10.88 -10.06 0.29
N ALA A 438 11.61 -11.10 -0.13
CA ALA A 438 11.49 -12.46 0.42
C ALA A 438 11.98 -12.62 1.87
N TYR A 439 12.44 -11.54 2.53
CA TYR A 439 12.59 -11.51 3.99
C TYR A 439 11.26 -11.28 4.73
N THR A 440 10.20 -10.92 3.99
CA THR A 440 8.81 -10.73 4.41
C THR A 440 7.87 -11.44 3.43
N LYS A 441 6.56 -11.29 3.61
CA LYS A 441 5.56 -11.78 2.66
C LYS A 441 5.64 -11.05 1.33
N PHE A 442 5.45 -11.79 0.24
CA PHE A 442 5.21 -11.27 -1.09
C PHE A 442 3.97 -11.90 -1.72
N CYS A 443 3.42 -11.25 -2.74
CA CYS A 443 2.27 -11.76 -3.50
C CYS A 443 2.55 -11.63 -4.99
N VAL A 444 2.40 -12.74 -5.72
CA VAL A 444 2.55 -12.79 -7.18
C VAL A 444 1.18 -12.93 -7.84
N VAL A 445 0.94 -12.18 -8.91
CA VAL A 445 -0.18 -12.41 -9.84
C VAL A 445 0.34 -12.49 -11.27
N TYR A 446 -0.25 -13.35 -12.08
CA TYR A 446 0.06 -13.44 -13.50
C TYR A 446 -0.97 -12.64 -14.30
N ASP A 447 -0.49 -11.83 -15.25
CA ASP A 447 -1.33 -11.07 -16.17
C ASP A 447 -1.36 -11.75 -17.54
N GLU A 448 -2.46 -12.43 -17.84
CA GLU A 448 -2.69 -13.12 -19.12
C GLU A 448 -2.54 -12.20 -20.35
N ARG A 449 -2.83 -10.90 -20.20
CA ARG A 449 -2.77 -9.95 -21.33
C ARG A 449 -1.33 -9.64 -21.76
N THR A 450 -0.46 -9.34 -20.80
CA THR A 450 0.95 -8.99 -21.06
C THR A 450 1.87 -10.19 -20.97
N ARG A 451 1.39 -11.32 -20.43
CA ARG A 451 2.18 -12.51 -20.09
C ARG A 451 3.31 -12.19 -19.11
N LEU A 452 3.09 -11.22 -18.23
CA LEU A 452 4.01 -10.83 -17.19
C LEU A 452 3.50 -11.29 -15.82
N PHE A 453 4.43 -11.64 -14.95
CA PHE A 453 4.18 -11.76 -13.53
C PHE A 453 4.36 -10.40 -12.87
N TRP A 454 3.53 -10.13 -11.87
CA TRP A 454 3.58 -8.93 -11.04
C TRP A 454 3.75 -9.34 -9.58
N LEU A 455 4.74 -8.74 -8.90
CA LEU A 455 5.10 -9.03 -7.52
C LEU A 455 4.95 -7.79 -6.65
N ALA A 456 4.12 -7.88 -5.62
CA ALA A 456 4.07 -6.90 -4.55
C ALA A 456 4.85 -7.44 -3.34
N ALA A 457 5.87 -6.70 -2.89
CA ALA A 457 6.70 -7.09 -1.76
C ALA A 457 7.34 -5.87 -1.08
N ASN A 458 7.79 -6.02 0.17
CA ASN A 458 8.51 -4.94 0.83
C ASN A 458 9.96 -4.85 0.37
N GLN A 459 10.47 -3.63 0.17
CA GLN A 459 11.90 -3.39 0.03
C GLN A 459 12.46 -2.95 1.38
N SER A 460 13.56 -3.58 1.80
CA SER A 460 14.23 -3.15 3.03
C SER A 460 14.92 -1.83 2.77
N MET A 461 14.54 -0.84 3.58
CA MET A 461 15.15 0.49 3.64
C MET A 461 16.13 0.61 4.81
N GLY A 462 16.43 -0.49 5.49
CA GLY A 462 17.30 -0.51 6.66
C GLY A 462 18.75 -0.19 6.32
N TYR A 463 19.33 0.74 7.07
CA TYR A 463 20.77 0.97 7.13
C TYR A 463 21.23 0.77 8.57
N ASP A 464 22.48 0.38 8.76
CA ASP A 464 23.02 0.01 10.07
C ASP A 464 22.91 1.18 11.07
N ARG A 465 21.88 1.11 11.92
CA ARG A 465 21.61 2.13 12.95
C ARG A 465 22.78 2.27 13.92
N ALA A 466 23.55 1.21 14.17
CA ALA A 466 24.74 1.27 15.02
C ALA A 466 25.86 2.07 14.35
N ARG A 467 25.92 2.06 13.01
CA ARG A 467 26.94 2.78 12.23
C ARG A 467 26.57 4.23 11.95
N PHE A 468 25.29 4.54 11.75
CA PHE A 468 24.86 5.86 11.30
C PHE A 468 24.03 6.66 12.32
N GLY A 469 23.68 6.07 13.47
CA GLY A 469 22.85 6.71 14.52
C GLY A 469 21.38 6.93 14.13
N ILE A 470 21.07 6.85 12.84
CA ILE A 470 19.75 6.98 12.22
C ILE A 470 19.53 5.79 11.27
N GLY A 471 18.27 5.37 11.09
CA GLY A 471 17.89 4.35 10.10
C GLY A 471 16.78 3.42 10.51
N ASP A 472 16.23 2.73 9.52
CA ASP A 472 15.20 1.71 9.73
C ASP A 472 15.82 0.39 10.20
N ALA A 473 15.00 -0.49 10.77
CA ALA A 473 15.39 -1.87 11.01
C ALA A 473 15.79 -2.55 9.68
N ALA A 474 16.72 -3.51 9.74
CA ALA A 474 17.07 -4.32 8.57
C ALA A 474 15.86 -5.03 7.94
N THR A 475 14.80 -5.25 8.71
CA THR A 475 13.52 -5.81 8.29
C THR A 475 12.43 -4.75 8.12
N SER A 476 12.81 -3.52 7.77
CA SER A 476 11.90 -2.41 7.48
C SER A 476 10.79 -2.85 6.54
N ARG A 477 9.57 -2.38 6.81
CA ARG A 477 8.35 -2.71 6.06
C ARG A 477 7.64 -1.46 5.53
N ARG A 478 8.40 -0.37 5.37
CA ARG A 478 7.87 0.95 5.00
C ARG A 478 7.60 1.08 3.51
N ALA A 479 8.50 0.56 2.69
CA ALA A 479 8.41 0.65 1.24
C ALA A 479 7.72 -0.61 0.72
N LEU A 480 6.45 -0.48 0.33
CA LEU A 480 5.75 -1.51 -0.44
C LEU A 480 6.06 -1.28 -1.91
N MET A 481 6.71 -2.23 -2.56
CA MET A 481 7.20 -2.11 -3.93
C MET A 481 6.45 -3.06 -4.86
N LEU A 482 6.24 -2.60 -6.09
CA LEU A 482 5.77 -3.37 -7.22
C LEU A 482 6.95 -3.71 -8.12
N HIS A 483 7.01 -4.96 -8.55
CA HIS A 483 7.95 -5.47 -9.53
C HIS A 483 7.19 -6.24 -10.61
N PHE A 484 7.82 -6.41 -11.77
CA PHE A 484 7.31 -7.25 -12.85
C PHE A 484 8.41 -8.16 -13.38
N SER A 485 8.01 -9.27 -13.99
CA SER A 485 8.93 -10.28 -14.52
C SER A 485 8.28 -11.00 -15.72
N ASN A 486 9.08 -11.38 -16.71
CA ASN A 486 8.64 -12.18 -17.86
C ASN A 486 8.84 -13.70 -17.65
N ASP A 487 9.74 -14.08 -16.75
CA ASP A 487 10.13 -15.47 -16.47
C ASP A 487 9.71 -15.93 -15.07
N GLY A 488 9.13 -15.03 -14.26
CA GLY A 488 8.75 -15.27 -12.87
C GLY A 488 9.94 -15.38 -11.91
N LEU A 489 11.16 -15.13 -12.38
CA LEU A 489 12.41 -15.31 -11.62
C LEU A 489 13.20 -14.00 -11.52
N SER A 490 13.33 -13.31 -12.65
CA SER A 490 14.05 -12.06 -12.85
C SER A 490 13.09 -10.88 -12.68
N TRP A 491 13.15 -10.23 -11.51
CA TRP A 491 12.22 -9.15 -11.16
C TRP A 491 12.80 -7.76 -11.43
N LEU A 492 12.11 -6.98 -12.25
CA LEU A 492 12.40 -5.58 -12.52
C LEU A 492 11.48 -4.67 -11.69
N PRO A 493 11.97 -3.53 -11.18
CA PRO A 493 11.16 -2.61 -10.38
C PRO A 493 10.14 -1.87 -11.26
N GLY A 494 8.85 -1.97 -10.91
CA GLY A 494 7.76 -1.19 -11.52
C GLY A 494 7.44 0.10 -10.75
N GLY A 495 7.81 0.18 -9.48
CA GLY A 495 7.69 1.39 -8.64
C GLY A 495 7.16 1.11 -7.23
N CYS A 496 7.20 2.12 -6.36
CA CYS A 496 6.76 2.04 -4.98
C CYS A 496 5.25 2.22 -4.92
N ILE A 497 4.53 1.22 -4.45
CA ILE A 497 3.08 1.28 -4.27
C ILE A 497 2.74 2.34 -3.23
N ALA A 498 3.35 2.23 -2.06
CA ALA A 498 3.19 3.17 -0.96
C ALA A 498 4.43 3.17 -0.07
N LEU A 499 4.77 4.36 0.45
CA LEU A 499 5.89 4.57 1.36
C LEU A 499 5.40 5.09 2.70
N ALA A 500 5.69 4.37 3.78
CA ALA A 500 5.37 4.81 5.13
C ALA A 500 6.34 5.92 5.58
N PRO A 501 5.86 6.99 6.23
CA PRO A 501 6.69 8.15 6.57
C PRO A 501 7.66 7.93 7.73
N THR A 502 7.47 6.90 8.57
CA THR A 502 8.36 6.61 9.71
C THR A 502 8.75 5.14 9.79
N SER A 503 9.87 4.86 10.47
CA SER A 503 10.42 3.53 10.72
C SER A 503 9.54 2.59 11.54
N THR A 504 8.57 3.15 12.27
CA THR A 504 7.59 2.42 13.07
C THR A 504 6.32 2.10 12.31
N GLN A 505 6.12 2.70 11.14
CA GLN A 505 4.95 2.48 10.28
C GLN A 505 5.29 1.54 9.12
N SER A 506 4.25 0.91 8.56
CA SER A 506 4.44 -0.08 7.50
C SER A 506 3.23 -0.18 6.56
N PHE A 507 3.54 -0.53 5.31
CA PHE A 507 2.59 -1.08 4.34
C PHE A 507 3.16 -2.43 3.94
N MET A 508 2.57 -3.52 4.41
CA MET A 508 3.16 -4.85 4.31
C MET A 508 2.15 -5.92 3.96
N TYR A 509 2.65 -7.14 3.78
CA TYR A 509 1.87 -8.37 3.62
C TYR A 509 0.75 -8.20 2.58
N PRO A 510 1.11 -7.83 1.33
CA PRO A 510 0.13 -7.49 0.33
C PRO A 510 -0.71 -8.71 -0.07
N SER A 511 -1.99 -8.47 -0.32
CA SER A 511 -2.82 -9.30 -1.18
C SER A 511 -3.17 -8.51 -2.42
N MET A 512 -2.80 -9.02 -3.59
CA MET A 512 -2.94 -8.32 -4.87
C MET A 512 -3.83 -9.10 -5.84
N LYS A 513 -4.64 -8.38 -6.62
CA LYS A 513 -5.45 -8.90 -7.73
C LYS A 513 -5.47 -7.91 -8.90
N ILE A 514 -5.68 -8.43 -10.10
CA ILE A 514 -5.95 -7.62 -11.30
C ILE A 514 -7.45 -7.31 -11.31
N ASP A 515 -7.80 -6.02 -11.44
CA ASP A 515 -9.16 -5.50 -11.59
C ASP A 515 -9.23 -4.68 -12.88
N GLY A 516 -9.51 -5.34 -14.00
CA GLY A 516 -9.48 -4.74 -15.33
C GLY A 516 -8.09 -4.24 -15.72
N ASP A 517 -7.96 -2.91 -15.83
CA ASP A 517 -6.72 -2.23 -16.20
C ASP A 517 -5.86 -1.82 -14.98
N ASP A 518 -6.36 -2.08 -13.76
CA ASP A 518 -5.71 -1.72 -12.52
C ASP A 518 -5.19 -2.94 -11.75
N LEU A 519 -4.21 -2.71 -10.87
CA LEU A 519 -3.94 -3.61 -9.75
C LEU A 519 -4.61 -3.07 -8.50
N VAL A 520 -5.31 -3.95 -7.80
CA VAL A 520 -5.90 -3.68 -6.48
C VAL A 520 -5.15 -4.45 -5.42
N ILE A 521 -4.79 -3.77 -4.34
CA ILE A 521 -3.88 -4.28 -3.32
C ILE A 521 -4.46 -3.98 -1.95
N LEU A 522 -4.61 -5.01 -1.14
CA LEU A 522 -4.89 -4.89 0.28
C LEU A 522 -3.58 -5.05 1.04
N SER A 523 -3.25 -4.09 1.90
CA SER A 523 -2.03 -4.08 2.70
C SER A 523 -2.37 -4.20 4.19
N ARG A 524 -1.62 -5.04 4.89
CA ARG A 524 -1.52 -5.01 6.34
C ARG A 524 -0.73 -3.76 6.71
N THR A 525 -1.34 -2.83 7.44
CA THR A 525 -0.79 -1.49 7.62
C THR A 525 -0.62 -1.16 9.09
N GLY A 526 0.62 -0.88 9.48
CA GLY A 526 0.97 -0.34 10.79
C GLY A 526 1.02 1.18 10.71
N LYS A 527 0.02 1.85 11.27
CA LYS A 527 -0.05 3.30 11.34
C LYS A 527 0.10 3.81 12.77
N HIS A 528 -0.53 3.14 13.73
CA HIS A 528 -0.53 3.49 15.17
C HIS A 528 -0.15 2.32 16.08
N SER A 529 0.43 1.28 15.52
CA SER A 529 0.82 0.07 16.25
C SER A 529 2.13 0.23 17.04
N ASP A 530 2.81 1.37 16.94
CA ASP A 530 4.13 1.69 17.49
C ASP A 530 5.24 0.66 17.17
N HIS A 531 5.00 -0.21 16.19
CA HIS A 531 5.88 -1.29 15.81
C HIS A 531 5.67 -1.70 14.34
N HIS A 532 6.72 -1.67 13.54
CA HIS A 532 6.68 -1.90 12.08
C HIS A 532 6.14 -3.28 11.67
N HIS A 533 6.17 -4.28 12.55
CA HIS A 533 5.63 -5.62 12.31
C HIS A 533 4.12 -5.73 12.61
N ASP A 534 3.60 -4.88 13.49
CA ASP A 534 2.22 -5.01 13.94
C ASP A 534 1.34 -4.01 13.20
N ALA A 535 0.10 -4.38 12.90
CA ALA A 535 -0.78 -3.57 12.08
C ALA A 535 -2.12 -3.36 12.75
N ASP A 536 -2.55 -2.12 12.78
CA ASP A 536 -3.86 -1.69 13.25
C ASP A 536 -4.88 -1.60 12.12
N LEU A 537 -4.44 -1.64 10.85
CA LEU A 537 -5.29 -1.43 9.68
C LEU A 537 -5.10 -2.50 8.60
N SER A 538 -6.16 -2.74 7.82
CA SER A 538 -6.10 -3.26 6.46
C SER A 538 -6.44 -2.13 5.49
N THR A 539 -5.48 -1.67 4.69
CA THR A 539 -5.66 -0.54 3.77
C THR A 539 -5.71 -1.00 2.33
N PHE A 540 -6.63 -0.42 1.56
CA PHE A 540 -6.83 -0.71 0.15
C PHE A 540 -6.15 0.35 -0.71
N HIS A 541 -5.34 -0.10 -1.66
CA HIS A 541 -4.57 0.67 -2.61
C HIS A 541 -4.93 0.25 -4.03
N ARG A 542 -4.87 1.19 -4.98
CA ARG A 542 -5.15 0.93 -6.38
C ARG A 542 -4.09 1.56 -7.26
N VAL A 543 -3.30 0.73 -7.94
CA VAL A 543 -2.33 1.16 -8.95
C VAL A 543 -3.04 1.17 -10.30
N ARG A 544 -3.26 2.37 -10.84
CA ARG A 544 -3.96 2.57 -12.11
C ARG A 544 -3.07 2.22 -13.29
N ASN A 545 -3.65 1.63 -14.34
CA ASN A 545 -2.98 1.33 -15.61
C ASN A 545 -1.60 0.69 -15.41
N PHE A 546 -1.52 -0.32 -14.53
CA PHE A 546 -0.24 -0.84 -14.04
C PHE A 546 0.65 -1.39 -15.16
N ARG A 547 0.06 -1.83 -16.27
CA ARG A 547 0.76 -2.36 -17.45
C ARG A 547 1.67 -1.33 -18.10
N ASP A 548 1.35 -0.03 -17.99
CA ASP A 548 2.18 1.07 -18.50
C ASP A 548 3.52 1.21 -17.73
N LEU A 549 3.66 0.51 -16.61
CA LEU A 549 4.90 0.48 -15.82
C LEU A 549 5.91 -0.54 -16.36
N ALA A 550 5.48 -1.51 -17.16
CA ALA A 550 6.38 -2.46 -17.79
C ALA A 550 7.04 -1.82 -19.00
N TRP A 551 8.37 -1.87 -19.07
CA TRP A 551 9.10 -1.43 -20.26
C TRP A 551 8.98 -2.51 -21.33
N HIS A 552 8.30 -2.17 -22.42
CA HIS A 552 8.19 -3.00 -23.61
C HIS A 552 9.12 -2.51 -24.71
#